data_AF-A0A1F4B3L1-F1
#
_entry.id   AF-A0A1F4B3L1-F1
#
_cell.length_a   1.000
_cell.length_b   1.000
_cell.length_c   1.000
_cell.angle_alpha   90.00
_cell.angle_beta   90.00
_cell.angle_gamma   90.00
#
_symmetry.space_group_name_H-M   'P 1'
#
loop_
_entity.id
_entity.type
_entity.pdbx_description
1 polymer ?
#
loop_
_entity_poly.entity_id
_entity_poly.type
_entity_poly.pdbx_seq_one_letter_code
_entity_poly.pdbx_strand_id
1 'polypeptide(L)' 'MKISLHPAAEDDIEEAAAFYEKTGSPALAAKFVAEFKRVSQLLLEFPGFGSPRSRGRKGFR' A
#
# COMPACT_ATOMS: atom_id res chain seq x y z
N MET A 1 -9.04 -9.25 12.02
CA MET A 1 -7.60 -9.09 11.74
C MET A 1 -7.27 -7.61 11.69
N LYS A 2 -6.03 -7.19 11.97
CA LYS A 2 -5.59 -5.79 11.91
C LYS A 2 -4.42 -5.69 10.93
N ILE A 3 -4.39 -4.63 10.11
CA ILE A 3 -3.24 -4.33 9.25
C ILE A 3 -2.11 -3.78 10.13
N SER A 4 -0.92 -4.37 10.01
CA SER A 4 0.32 -3.85 10.57
C SER A 4 1.31 -3.66 9.43
N LEU A 5 1.88 -2.47 9.30
CA LEU A 5 2.94 -2.20 8.34
C LEU A 5 4.29 -2.45 9.00
N HIS A 6 5.22 -2.94 8.20
CA HIS A 6 6.63 -2.93 8.58
C HIS A 6 7.12 -1.47 8.51
N PRO A 7 7.99 -1.00 9.42
CA PRO A 7 8.45 0.39 9.41
C PRO A 7 8.98 0.86 8.05
N ALA A 8 9.82 0.06 7.40
CA ALA A 8 10.30 0.37 6.05
C ALA A 8 9.18 0.52 5.00
N ALA A 9 8.04 -0.16 5.16
CA ALA A 9 6.90 0.02 4.27
C ALA A 9 6.12 1.30 4.57
N GLU A 10 6.15 1.80 5.82
CA GLU A 10 5.63 3.14 6.15
C GLU A 10 6.50 4.20 5.48
N ASP A 11 7.83 4.08 5.58
CA ASP A 11 8.79 4.96 4.92
C ASP A 11 8.57 4.99 3.39
N ASP A 12 8.38 3.83 2.75
CA ASP A 12 8.10 3.73 1.31
C ASP A 12 6.82 4.50 0.90
N ILE A 13 5.79 4.48 1.74
CA ILE A 13 4.51 5.19 1.47
C ILE A 13 4.70 6.69 1.64
N GLU A 14 5.43 7.12 2.67
CA GLU A 14 5.74 8.54 2.89
C GLU A 14 6.57 9.11 1.75
N GLU A 15 7.61 8.40 1.30
CA GLU A 15 8.44 8.82 0.17
C GLU A 15 7.62 8.94 -1.11
N ALA A 16 6.77 7.94 -1.41
CA ALA A 16 5.91 7.98 -2.59
C ALA A 16 4.88 9.11 -2.54
N ALA A 17 4.27 9.37 -1.37
CA ALA A 17 3.33 10.48 -1.20
C ALA A 17 4.03 11.84 -1.41
N ALA A 18 5.21 12.04 -0.82
CA ALA A 18 6.01 13.24 -0.98
C ALA A 18 6.44 13.45 -2.45
N PHE A 19 6.79 12.37 -3.15
CA PHE A 19 7.06 12.41 -4.59
C PHE A 19 5.84 12.92 -5.37
N TYR A 20 4.67 12.31 -5.19
CA TYR A 20 3.46 12.69 -5.93
C TYR A 20 2.97 14.10 -5.61
N GLU A 21 3.19 14.57 -4.38
CA GLU A 21 2.91 15.93 -3.99
C GLU A 21 3.81 16.90 -4.75
N LYS A 22 5.13 16.63 -4.77
CA LYS A 22 6.13 17.47 -5.43
C LYS A 22 6.01 17.47 -6.95
N THR A 23 5.78 16.32 -7.58
CA THR A 23 5.82 16.20 -9.06
C THR A 23 4.46 16.34 -9.71
N GLY A 24 3.38 16.22 -8.94
CA GLY A 24 2.01 16.25 -9.46
C GLY A 24 1.17 17.31 -8.76
N SER A 25 0.58 16.93 -7.63
CA SER A 25 -0.22 17.82 -6.79
C SER A 25 -0.49 17.20 -5.42
N PRO A 26 -0.82 18.01 -4.40
CA PRO A 26 -1.27 17.49 -3.10
C PRO A 26 -2.49 16.55 -3.23
N ALA A 27 -3.39 16.84 -4.17
CA ALA A 27 -4.56 16.00 -4.41
C ALA A 27 -4.19 14.60 -4.96
N LEU A 28 -3.12 14.49 -5.75
CA LEU A 28 -2.62 13.21 -6.24
C LEU A 28 -1.99 12.38 -5.12
N ALA A 29 -1.15 13.01 -4.27
CA ALA A 29 -0.58 12.35 -3.10
C ALA A 29 -1.66 11.82 -2.15
N ALA A 30 -2.70 12.63 -1.89
CA ALA A 30 -3.84 12.20 -1.08
C ALA A 30 -4.59 11.00 -1.68
N LYS A 31 -4.80 10.99 -3.01
CA LYS A 31 -5.41 9.85 -3.71
C LYS A 31 -4.55 8.58 -3.63
N PHE A 32 -3.23 8.70 -3.74
CA PHE A 32 -2.31 7.58 -3.59
C PHE A 32 -2.45 6.92 -2.21
N VAL A 33 -2.39 7.72 -1.14
CA VAL A 33 -2.53 7.21 0.25
C VAL A 33 -3.92 6.61 0.47
N ALA A 34 -4.98 7.22 -0.07
CA ALA A 34 -6.33 6.68 0.01
C ALA A 34 -6.45 5.30 -0.68
N GLU A 35 -5.83 5.16 -1.85
CA GLU A 35 -5.84 3.90 -2.59
C GLU A 35 -5.05 2.80 -1.88
N PHE A 36 -3.89 3.14 -1.30
CA PHE A 36 -3.14 2.21 -0.46
C PHE A 36 -4.00 1.67 0.69
N LYS A 37 -4.74 2.55 1.39
CA LYS A 37 -5.66 2.15 2.47
C LYS A 37 -6.78 1.25 1.95
N ARG A 38 -7.37 1.58 0.80
CA ARG A 38 -8.43 0.78 0.16
C ARG A 38 -7.95 -0.63 -0.19
N VAL A 39 -6.78 -0.76 -0.81
CA VAL A 39 -6.20 -2.06 -1.18
C VAL A 39 -5.81 -2.86 0.07
N SER A 40 -5.23 -2.21 1.08
CA SER A 40 -4.88 -2.89 2.33
C SER A 40 -6.11 -3.48 3.04
N GLN A 41 -7.23 -2.75 3.03
CA GLN A 41 -8.50 -3.25 3.55
C GLN A 41 -9.03 -4.45 2.74
N LEU A 42 -8.89 -4.41 1.41
CA LEU A 42 -9.29 -5.53 0.54
C LEU A 42 -8.47 -6.79 0.83
N LEU A 43 -7.16 -6.66 1.06
CA LEU A 43 -6.29 -7.80 1.40
C LEU A 43 -6.60 -8.37 2.79
N LEU A 44 -7.06 -7.53 3.72
CA LEU A 44 -7.52 -7.95 5.03
C LEU A 44 -8.82 -8.77 4.95
N GLU A 45 -9.75 -8.35 4.09
CA GLU A 45 -11.04 -9.01 3.86
C GLU A 45 -10.87 -10.32 3.08
N PHE A 46 -9.94 -10.34 2.11
CA PHE A 46 -9.66 -11.49 1.26
C PHE A 46 -8.17 -11.88 1.30
N PRO A 47 -7.70 -12.57 2.36
CA PRO A 47 -6.30 -13.00 2.48
C PRO A 47 -5.84 -13.96 1.37
N GLY A 48 -6.79 -14.50 0.60
CA GLY A 48 -6.55 -15.32 -0.58
C GLY A 48 -5.97 -14.55 -1.77
N PHE A 49 -6.11 -13.22 -1.81
CA PHE A 49 -5.66 -12.40 -2.93
C PHE A 49 -4.14 -12.26 -3.04
N GLY A 50 -3.71 -12.02 -4.28
CA GLY A 50 -2.30 -11.91 -4.66
C GLY A 50 -1.75 -13.19 -5.30
N SER A 51 -0.72 -13.01 -6.11
CA SER A 51 0.02 -14.11 -6.72
C SER A 51 0.90 -14.80 -5.68
N PRO A 52 0.90 -16.15 -5.63
CA PRO A 52 1.81 -16.88 -4.75
C PRO A 52 3.27 -16.48 -4.98
N ARG A 53 4.00 -16.28 -3.89
CA ARG A 53 5.44 -16.03 -3.83
C ARG A 53 6.08 -17.07 -2.90
N SER A 54 7.42 -17.05 -2.83
CA SER A 54 8.16 -17.97 -1.97
C SER A 54 7.75 -17.87 -0.50
N ARG A 55 7.79 -19.01 0.20
CA ARG A 55 7.48 -19.15 1.63
C ARG A 55 6.03 -18.79 1.99
N GLY A 56 5.07 -19.14 1.13
CA GLY A 56 3.64 -18.94 1.38
C GLY A 56 3.16 -17.48 1.34
N ARG A 57 4.04 -16.54 0.98
CA ARG A 57 3.71 -15.12 0.82
C ARG A 57 2.88 -14.92 -0.45
N LYS A 58 2.04 -13.89 -0.46
CA LYS A 58 1.33 -13.45 -1.66
C LYS A 58 1.68 -11.99 -1.96
N GLY A 59 1.83 -11.67 -3.24
CA GLY A 59 2.07 -10.30 -3.69
C GLY A 59 0.91 -9.79 -4.53
N PHE A 60 0.52 -8.54 -4.32
CA PHE A 60 -0.39 -7.81 -5.19
C PHE A 60 0.46 -7.15 -6.30
N ARG A 61 0.04 -7.24 -7.56
CA ARG A 61 0.73 -6.68 -8.73
C ARG A 61 -0.25 -5.90 -9.57
#